data_AF-A0AB39XQS4-F1
#
_entry.id   AF-A0AB39XQS4-F1
#
_cell.length_a   1.000
_cell.length_b   1.000
_cell.length_c   1.000
_cell.angle_alpha   90.00
_cell.angle_beta   90.00
_cell.angle_gamma   90.00
#
_symmetry.space_group_name_H-M   'P 1'
#
loop_
_entity.id
_entity.type
_entity.pdbx_description
1 polymer ?
#
loop_
_entity_poly.entity_id
_entity_poly.type
_entity_poly.pdbx_seq_one_letter_code
_entity_poly.pdbx_strand_id
1 'polypeptide(L)'
;MKTALLSAWQTWALLSACFAALTAIFAKVGVENINPDLATFIRTIVVLLAFSILLFFTGQFAAPSAVSSKTWLFLVLSGLATGASWLCYFRALKLGPATLVAPIDKLSVVLVAMFAFTFLGERPTAQGWVGIAMIGAGAVLLAVKF
;
A
#
# COMPACT_ATOMS: atom_id res chain seq x y z
N MET A 1 20.85 -25.59 12.92
CA MET A 1 20.02 -25.24 11.76
C MET A 1 19.31 -23.93 12.10
N LYS A 2 19.53 -22.87 11.32
CA LYS A 2 19.27 -21.47 11.73
C LYS A 2 17.78 -21.22 12.04
N THR A 3 17.50 -20.91 13.30
CA THR A 3 16.29 -20.22 13.77
C THR A 3 16.25 -18.84 13.15
N ALA A 4 15.55 -18.68 12.03
CA ALA A 4 15.05 -17.35 11.67
C ALA A 4 13.94 -17.03 12.69
N LEU A 5 14.12 -15.97 13.48
CA LEU A 5 13.12 -15.51 14.46
C LEU A 5 11.79 -15.10 13.81
N LEU A 6 11.76 -14.95 12.48
CA LEU A 6 10.60 -14.59 11.66
C LEU A 6 10.53 -15.47 10.41
N SER A 7 9.31 -15.85 10.02
CA SER A 7 9.04 -16.54 8.76
C SER A 7 9.22 -15.60 7.55
N ALA A 8 9.38 -16.18 6.34
CA ALA A 8 9.70 -15.42 5.14
C ALA A 8 8.71 -14.27 4.84
N TRP A 9 7.40 -14.50 5.01
CA TRP A 9 6.39 -13.47 4.75
C TRP A 9 6.43 -12.33 5.77
N GLN A 10 6.78 -12.61 7.04
CA GLN A 10 6.91 -11.59 8.08
C GLN A 10 8.09 -10.66 7.78
N THR A 11 9.21 -11.22 7.32
CA THR A 11 10.37 -10.43 6.89
C THR A 11 10.01 -9.47 5.75
N TRP A 12 9.27 -9.96 4.74
CA TRP A 12 8.80 -9.12 3.64
C TRP A 12 7.79 -8.05 4.10
N ALA A 13 6.91 -8.37 5.05
CA ALA A 13 5.95 -7.42 5.61
C ALA A 13 6.65 -6.29 6.40
N LEU A 14 7.67 -6.61 7.21
CA LEU A 14 8.46 -5.60 7.92
C LEU A 14 9.22 -4.71 6.95
N LEU A 15 9.83 -5.30 5.92
CA LEU A 15 10.53 -4.54 4.88
C LEU A 15 9.57 -3.62 4.12
N SER A 16 8.35 -4.09 3.83
CA SER A 16 7.27 -3.29 3.24
C SER A 16 6.89 -2.10 4.13
N ALA A 17 6.76 -2.30 5.45
CA ALA A 17 6.46 -1.22 6.39
C ALA A 17 7.55 -0.14 6.40
N CYS A 18 8.83 -0.54 6.39
CA CYS A 18 9.96 0.38 6.28
C CYS A 18 9.92 1.19 4.98
N PHE A 19 9.70 0.53 3.83
CA PHE A 19 9.60 1.23 2.55
C PHE A 19 8.37 2.13 2.47
N ALA A 20 7.24 1.73 3.06
CA ALA A 20 6.05 2.57 3.13
C ALA A 20 6.29 3.85 3.93
N ALA A 21 7.04 3.78 5.04
CA ALA A 21 7.43 4.95 5.81
C ALA A 21 8.35 5.90 5.01
N LEU A 22 9.40 5.37 4.38
CA LEU A 22 10.29 6.16 3.51
C LEU A 22 9.53 6.81 2.36
N THR A 23 8.62 6.05 1.76
CA THR A 23 7.74 6.51 0.67
C THR A 23 6.89 7.70 1.11
N ALA A 24 6.32 7.67 2.32
CA ALA A 24 5.50 8.77 2.83
C ALA A 24 6.34 10.05 3.02
N ILE A 25 7.57 9.92 3.55
CA ILE A 25 8.47 11.06 3.74
C ILE A 25 8.92 11.65 2.40
N PHE A 26 9.42 10.81 1.48
CA PHE A 26 9.85 11.27 0.15
C PHE A 26 8.69 11.84 -0.66
N ALA A 27 7.50 11.28 -0.55
CA ALA A 27 6.32 11.82 -1.20
C ALA A 27 5.95 13.19 -0.64
N LYS A 28 5.95 13.37 0.69
CA LYS A 28 5.64 14.66 1.32
C LYS A 28 6.59 15.77 0.84
N VAL A 29 7.89 15.48 0.80
CA VAL A 29 8.92 16.43 0.29
C VAL A 29 8.76 16.64 -1.22
N GLY A 30 8.52 15.57 -1.99
CA GLY A 30 8.42 15.62 -3.44
C GLY A 30 7.18 16.37 -3.96
N VAL A 31 6.07 16.39 -3.23
CA VAL A 31 4.82 17.09 -3.64
C VAL A 31 4.72 18.54 -3.17
N GLU A 32 5.66 19.00 -2.35
CA GLU A 32 5.61 20.32 -1.70
C GLU A 32 5.54 21.46 -2.74
N ASN A 33 6.42 21.41 -3.75
CA ASN A 33 6.61 22.49 -4.72
C ASN A 33 6.02 22.23 -6.11
N ILE A 34 5.38 21.07 -6.33
CA ILE A 34 4.79 20.71 -7.63
C ILE A 34 3.34 20.22 -7.46
N ASN A 35 2.63 20.08 -8.58
CA ASN A 35 1.31 19.46 -8.56
C ASN A 35 1.43 17.98 -8.08
N PRO A 36 0.64 17.53 -7.09
CA PRO A 36 0.66 16.14 -6.62
C PRO A 36 0.43 15.11 -7.73
N ASP A 37 -0.42 15.44 -8.71
CA ASP A 37 -0.75 14.54 -9.81
C ASP A 37 0.48 14.36 -10.72
N LEU A 38 1.25 15.44 -10.96
CA LEU A 38 2.54 15.38 -11.68
C LEU A 38 3.58 14.58 -10.91
N ALA A 39 3.70 14.79 -9.60
CA ALA A 39 4.61 14.02 -8.75
C ALA A 39 4.30 12.51 -8.80
N THR A 40 3.00 12.17 -8.76
CA THR A 40 2.50 10.79 -8.84
C THR A 40 2.82 10.16 -10.19
N PHE A 41 2.66 10.93 -11.28
CA PHE A 41 3.00 10.48 -12.62
C PHE A 41 4.49 10.16 -12.75
N ILE A 42 5.38 11.08 -12.31
CA ILE A 42 6.83 10.86 -12.32
C ILE A 42 7.19 9.59 -11.52
N ARG A 43 6.63 9.45 -10.31
CA ARG A 43 6.84 8.27 -9.48
C ARG A 43 6.39 6.98 -10.17
N THR A 44 5.27 7.02 -10.88
CA THR A 44 4.75 5.83 -11.60
C THR A 44 5.69 5.41 -12.72
N ILE A 45 6.29 6.34 -13.44
CA ILE A 45 7.34 6.05 -14.44
C ILE A 45 8.54 5.38 -13.77
N VAL A 46 9.02 5.90 -12.65
CA VAL A 46 10.16 5.32 -11.92
C VAL A 46 9.86 3.88 -11.48
N VAL A 47 8.65 3.63 -10.93
CA VAL A 47 8.21 2.29 -10.53
C VAL A 47 8.09 1.35 -11.74
N LEU A 48 7.52 1.82 -12.84
CA LEU A 48 7.39 1.05 -14.09
C LEU A 48 8.77 0.60 -14.60
N LEU A 49 9.74 1.53 -14.64
CA LEU A 49 11.10 1.23 -15.06
C LEU A 49 11.79 0.23 -14.12
N ALA A 50 11.66 0.41 -12.80
CA ALA A 50 12.25 -0.49 -11.82
C ALA A 50 11.71 -1.94 -11.95
N PHE A 51 10.39 -2.11 -12.08
CA PHE A 51 9.79 -3.43 -12.28
C PHE A 51 10.11 -4.01 -13.67
N SER A 52 10.20 -3.17 -14.71
CA SER A 52 10.62 -3.62 -16.05
C SER A 52 12.04 -4.17 -16.03
N ILE A 53 12.98 -3.48 -15.37
CA ILE A 53 14.36 -3.95 -15.20
C ILE A 53 14.39 -5.27 -14.42
N LEU A 54 13.64 -5.37 -13.32
CA LEU A 54 13.56 -6.59 -12.52
C LEU A 54 13.03 -7.79 -13.33
N LEU A 55 11.94 -7.59 -14.08
CA LEU A 55 11.34 -8.65 -14.92
C LEU A 55 12.27 -9.05 -16.06
N PHE A 56 13.02 -8.11 -16.62
CA PHE A 56 14.02 -8.38 -17.64
C PHE A 56 15.15 -9.27 -17.10
N PHE A 57 15.74 -8.92 -15.96
CA PHE A 57 16.82 -9.71 -15.35
C PHE A 57 16.37 -11.06 -14.79
N THR A 58 15.13 -11.17 -14.33
CA THR A 58 14.57 -12.45 -13.85
C THR A 58 14.06 -13.33 -14.99
N GLY A 59 14.01 -12.84 -16.22
CA GLY A 59 13.48 -13.57 -17.38
C GLY A 59 11.97 -13.85 -17.27
N GLN A 60 11.24 -13.09 -16.46
CA GLN A 60 9.82 -13.32 -16.14
C GLN A 60 8.87 -12.46 -16.98
N PHE A 61 9.34 -11.88 -18.08
CA PHE A 61 8.46 -11.25 -19.06
C PHE A 61 7.62 -12.32 -19.76
N ALA A 62 6.43 -12.58 -19.21
CA ALA A 62 5.45 -13.47 -19.82
C ALA A 62 4.77 -12.77 -21.01
N ALA A 63 4.40 -13.55 -22.02
CA ALA A 63 3.55 -13.06 -23.10
C ALA A 63 2.17 -12.64 -22.53
N PRO A 64 1.59 -11.51 -22.95
CA PRO A 64 0.27 -11.06 -22.48
C PRO A 64 -0.85 -12.10 -22.63
N SER A 65 -0.73 -12.98 -23.64
CA SER A 65 -1.65 -14.09 -23.92
C SER A 65 -1.56 -15.25 -22.92
N ALA A 66 -0.48 -15.35 -22.14
CA ALA A 66 -0.33 -16.34 -21.08
C ALA A 66 -1.15 -15.98 -19.83
N VAL A 67 -1.64 -14.74 -19.73
CA VAL A 67 -2.41 -14.23 -18.61
C VAL A 67 -3.91 -14.33 -18.92
N SER A 68 -4.68 -14.98 -18.05
CA SER A 68 -6.12 -15.15 -18.25
C SER A 68 -6.87 -13.80 -18.29
N SER A 69 -7.97 -13.72 -19.03
CA SER A 69 -8.81 -12.50 -19.09
C SER A 69 -9.34 -12.08 -17.72
N LYS A 70 -9.63 -13.05 -16.84
CA LYS A 70 -10.03 -12.78 -15.45
C LYS A 70 -8.89 -12.12 -14.67
N THR A 71 -7.67 -12.64 -14.80
CA THR A 71 -6.47 -12.04 -14.16
C THR A 71 -6.25 -10.62 -14.66
N TRP A 72 -6.36 -10.38 -15.97
CA TRP A 72 -6.29 -9.05 -16.55
C TRP A 72 -7.31 -8.08 -15.94
N LEU A 73 -8.57 -8.49 -15.83
CA LEU A 73 -9.62 -7.66 -15.24
C LEU A 73 -9.28 -7.26 -13.80
N PHE A 74 -8.90 -8.22 -12.95
CA PHE A 74 -8.55 -7.92 -11.56
C PHE A 74 -7.28 -7.07 -11.44
N LEU A 75 -6.27 -7.26 -12.31
CA LEU A 75 -5.06 -6.43 -12.33
C LEU A 75 -5.37 -4.98 -12.75
N VAL A 76 -6.23 -4.79 -13.75
CA VAL A 76 -6.65 -3.45 -14.17
C VAL A 76 -7.44 -2.76 -13.06
N LEU A 77 -8.42 -3.45 -12.46
CA LEU A 77 -9.19 -2.91 -11.33
C LEU A 77 -8.29 -2.58 -10.14
N SER A 78 -7.32 -3.45 -9.81
CA SER A 78 -6.34 -3.20 -8.76
C SER A 78 -5.45 -1.99 -9.08
N GLY A 79 -5.02 -1.85 -10.34
CA GLY A 79 -4.22 -0.71 -10.80
C GLY A 79 -4.99 0.61 -10.68
N LEU A 80 -6.25 0.63 -11.12
CA LEU A 80 -7.14 1.79 -10.98
C LEU A 80 -7.38 2.15 -9.51
N ALA A 81 -7.65 1.15 -8.66
CA ALA A 81 -7.81 1.37 -7.22
C ALA A 81 -6.54 1.92 -6.56
N THR A 82 -5.37 1.43 -6.97
CA THR A 82 -4.07 1.93 -6.49
C THR A 82 -3.82 3.37 -6.93
N GLY A 83 -4.10 3.69 -8.19
CA GLY A 83 -3.98 5.06 -8.72
C GLY A 83 -4.91 6.03 -8.00
N ALA A 84 -6.18 5.66 -7.80
CA ALA A 84 -7.15 6.47 -7.05
C ALA A 84 -6.70 6.68 -5.59
N SER A 85 -6.22 5.63 -4.93
CA SER A 85 -5.64 5.71 -3.58
C SER A 85 -4.49 6.72 -3.51
N TRP A 86 -3.53 6.63 -4.43
CA TRP A 86 -2.39 7.55 -4.47
C TRP A 86 -2.79 9.01 -4.74
N LEU A 87 -3.73 9.25 -5.65
CA LEU A 87 -4.26 10.60 -5.91
C LEU A 87 -4.83 11.22 -4.62
N CYS A 88 -5.67 10.47 -3.90
CA CYS A 88 -6.23 10.92 -2.63
C CYS A 88 -5.14 11.12 -1.56
N TYR A 89 -4.23 10.16 -1.40
CA TYR A 89 -3.19 10.17 -0.38
C TYR A 89 -2.18 11.30 -0.57
N PHE A 90 -1.68 11.53 -1.79
CA PHE A 90 -0.70 12.59 -2.03
C PHE A 90 -1.31 13.99 -1.99
N ARG A 91 -2.57 14.15 -2.40
CA ARG A 91 -3.31 15.40 -2.16
C ARG A 91 -3.47 15.67 -0.67
N ALA A 92 -3.84 14.65 0.12
CA ALA A 92 -3.90 14.78 1.58
C ALA A 92 -2.52 15.11 2.19
N LEU A 93 -1.44 14.46 1.75
CA LEU A 93 -0.09 14.78 2.19
C LEU A 93 0.34 16.19 1.80
N LYS A 94 -0.09 16.73 0.65
CA LYS A 94 0.20 18.12 0.30
C LYS A 94 -0.50 19.10 1.24
N LEU A 95 -1.77 18.83 1.57
CA LEU A 95 -2.61 19.73 2.38
C LEU A 95 -2.37 19.62 3.90
N GLY A 96 -1.92 18.46 4.38
CA GLY A 96 -1.81 18.17 5.82
C GLY A 96 -0.43 17.66 6.25
N PRO A 97 -0.18 17.56 7.56
CA PRO A 97 1.06 16.97 8.08
C PRO A 97 1.07 15.46 7.89
N ALA A 98 2.22 14.90 7.51
CA ALA A 98 2.37 13.46 7.27
C ALA A 98 2.05 12.62 8.52
N THR A 99 2.29 13.17 9.71
CA THR A 99 2.00 12.53 11.01
C THR A 99 0.51 12.32 11.28
N LEU A 100 -0.39 13.07 10.64
CA LEU A 100 -1.84 12.87 10.75
C LEU A 100 -2.39 12.07 9.56
N VAL A 101 -1.86 12.31 8.36
CA VAL A 101 -2.34 11.63 7.14
C VAL A 101 -1.95 10.14 7.14
N ALA A 102 -0.74 9.80 7.59
CA ALA A 102 -0.27 8.41 7.58
C ALA A 102 -1.09 7.48 8.50
N PRO A 103 -1.45 7.85 9.74
CA PRO A 103 -2.35 7.03 10.56
C PRO A 103 -3.73 6.81 9.93
N ILE A 104 -4.34 7.86 9.34
CA ILE A 104 -5.64 7.75 8.68
C ILE A 104 -5.56 6.76 7.49
N ASP A 105 -4.48 6.81 6.70
CA ASP A 105 -4.21 5.83 5.64
C ASP A 105 -4.19 4.38 6.15
N LYS A 106 -3.73 4.16 7.40
CA LYS A 106 -3.69 2.82 8.01
C LYS A 106 -5.06 2.29 8.45
N LEU A 107 -6.11 3.10 8.42
CA LEU A 107 -7.49 2.58 8.51
C LEU A 107 -7.82 1.63 7.34
N SER A 108 -7.04 1.66 6.26
CA SER A 108 -7.08 0.64 5.20
C SER A 108 -6.96 -0.79 5.74
N VAL A 109 -6.23 -1.03 6.84
CA VAL A 109 -6.13 -2.35 7.47
C VAL A 109 -7.51 -2.84 7.95
N VAL A 110 -8.31 -1.94 8.53
CA VAL A 110 -9.67 -2.25 8.97
C VAL A 110 -10.56 -2.56 7.76
N LEU A 111 -10.49 -1.74 6.70
CA LEU A 111 -11.27 -1.96 5.49
C LEU A 111 -10.88 -3.27 4.78
N VAL A 112 -9.59 -3.58 4.70
CA VAL A 112 -9.09 -4.84 4.14
C VAL A 112 -9.62 -6.03 4.93
N ALA A 113 -9.61 -5.98 6.26
CA ALA A 113 -10.17 -7.06 7.08
C ALA A 113 -11.68 -7.25 6.83
N MET A 114 -12.43 -6.15 6.69
CA MET A 114 -13.85 -6.20 6.36
C MET A 114 -14.08 -6.80 4.96
N PHE A 115 -13.33 -6.36 3.95
CA PHE A 115 -13.44 -6.89 2.58
C PHE A 115 -12.97 -8.34 2.48
N ALA A 116 -11.92 -8.74 3.19
CA ALA A 116 -11.46 -10.11 3.22
C ALA A 116 -12.50 -11.04 3.88
N PHE A 117 -13.14 -10.56 4.95
CA PHE A 117 -14.26 -11.26 5.57
C PHE A 117 -15.46 -11.42 4.62
N THR A 118 -15.84 -10.37 3.89
CA THR A 118 -17.04 -10.41 3.02
C THR A 118 -16.80 -11.10 1.68
N PHE A 119 -15.64 -10.90 1.04
CA PHE A 119 -15.38 -11.34 -0.34
C PHE A 119 -14.44 -12.53 -0.45
N LEU A 120 -13.47 -12.67 0.46
CA LEU A 120 -12.49 -13.77 0.46
C LEU A 120 -12.89 -14.90 1.41
N GLY A 121 -13.86 -14.67 2.30
CA GLY A 121 -14.30 -15.64 3.31
C GLY A 121 -13.30 -15.84 4.44
N GLU A 122 -12.29 -14.96 4.56
CA GLU A 122 -11.32 -15.02 5.64
C GLU A 122 -12.00 -14.67 6.97
N ARG A 123 -11.80 -15.49 8.00
CA ARG A 123 -12.41 -15.27 9.32
C ARG A 123 -11.32 -14.98 10.35
N PRO A 124 -11.01 -13.69 10.61
CA PRO A 124 -10.12 -13.34 11.70
C PRO A 124 -10.63 -13.93 13.02
N THR A 125 -9.70 -14.38 13.87
CA THR A 125 -10.04 -14.82 15.22
C THR A 125 -10.59 -13.66 16.04
N ALA A 126 -11.24 -13.93 17.18
CA ALA A 126 -11.69 -12.89 18.10
C ALA A 126 -10.52 -11.96 18.51
N GLN A 127 -9.34 -12.52 18.75
CA GLN A 127 -8.12 -11.75 19.02
C GLN A 127 -7.69 -10.89 17.82
N GLY A 128 -7.81 -11.43 16.59
CA GLY A 128 -7.56 -10.69 15.36
C GLY A 128 -8.47 -9.47 15.21
N TRP A 129 -9.76 -9.63 15.48
CA TRP A 129 -10.73 -8.51 15.46
C TRP A 129 -10.41 -7.45 16.51
N VAL A 130 -10.02 -7.85 17.71
CA VAL A 130 -9.56 -6.90 18.75
C VAL A 130 -8.33 -6.14 18.28
N GLY A 131 -7.34 -6.81 17.69
CA GLY A 131 -6.15 -6.17 17.13
C GLY A 131 -6.48 -5.16 16.03
N ILE A 132 -7.35 -5.52 15.09
CA ILE A 132 -7.84 -4.63 14.03
C ILE A 132 -8.54 -3.39 14.63
N ALA A 133 -9.40 -3.61 15.62
CA ALA A 133 -10.10 -2.52 16.31
C ALA A 133 -9.12 -1.58 17.03
N MET A 134 -8.07 -2.12 17.67
CA MET A 134 -7.03 -1.32 18.33
C MET A 134 -6.21 -0.50 17.32
N ILE A 135 -5.86 -1.06 16.17
CA ILE A 135 -5.19 -0.32 15.09
C ILE A 135 -6.09 0.83 14.60
N GLY A 136 -7.38 0.54 14.38
CA GLY A 136 -8.36 1.53 13.97
C GLY A 136 -8.51 2.66 14.99
N ALA A 137 -8.71 2.31 16.26
CA ALA A 137 -8.85 3.27 17.35
C ALA A 137 -7.59 4.13 17.53
N GLY A 138 -6.39 3.52 17.45
CA GLY A 138 -5.12 4.25 17.53
C GLY A 138 -4.93 5.22 16.37
N ALA A 139 -5.29 4.82 15.15
CA ALA A 139 -5.25 5.69 13.97
C ALA A 139 -6.19 6.89 14.11
N VAL A 140 -7.41 6.69 14.59
CA VAL A 140 -8.38 7.76 14.85
C VAL A 140 -7.89 8.68 15.98
N LEU A 141 -7.35 8.13 17.06
CA LEU A 141 -6.83 8.91 18.18
C LEU A 141 -5.68 9.84 17.77
N LEU A 142 -4.78 9.38 16.89
CA LEU A 142 -3.71 10.23 16.34
C LEU A 142 -4.25 11.32 15.41
N ALA A 143 -5.35 11.05 14.70
CA ALA A 143 -5.97 11.98 13.77
C ALA A 143 -6.83 13.05 14.47
N VAL A 144 -7.50 12.68 15.56
CA VAL A 144 -8.30 13.57 16.40
C VAL A 144 -7.35 14.29 17.35
N LYS A 145 -6.77 15.37 16.85
CA LYS A 145 -5.95 16.31 17.62
C LYS A 145 -6.80 16.90 18.76
N PHE A 146 -6.34 16.79 20.00
CA PHE A 146 -6.65 17.78 21.04
C PHE A 146 -5.75 19.01 20.86
#